data_AF-A0A7C5K205-F1
#
_entry.id   AF-A0A7C5K205-F1
#
_cell.length_a   1.000
_cell.length_b   1.000
_cell.length_c   1.000
_cell.angle_alpha   90.00
_cell.angle_beta   90.00
_cell.angle_gamma   90.00
#
_symmetry.space_group_name_H-M   'P 1'
#
loop_
_entity.id
_entity.type
_entity.pdbx_description
1 polymer ?
#
loop_
_entity_poly.entity_id
_entity_poly.type
_entity_poly.pdbx_seq_one_letter_code
_entity_poly.pdbx_strand_id
1 'polypeptide(L)'
;DTTNRYKASKQADVLMMFYLFSADELLTLFEHLGYPFSPEQIPENIQYYLERTSHGSTLSTVVHSWVLSRMDRRRSWHLFNKSLESDLADIQGGTTPEGIHAGAMAGTIDLVQGCYTGLEMRANNLHFNPVLPDQLHRLKFQMRYRRHKLTVEINHDLLKVTSASFNISPITISYRAEVRDLAPGGTIEFRLLKPEERDRDENI
;
A
#
# COMPACT_ATOMS: atom_id res chain seq x y z
N ASP A 1 -33.16 -17.55 -3.35
CA ASP A 1 -32.33 -17.14 -4.51
C ASP A 1 -30.85 -17.20 -4.11
N THR A 2 -29.90 -17.34 -5.04
CA THR A 2 -28.46 -17.55 -4.72
C THR A 2 -27.59 -16.44 -5.28
N THR A 3 -26.52 -16.08 -4.55
CA THR A 3 -25.53 -15.07 -4.96
C THR A 3 -24.86 -15.41 -6.29
N ASN A 4 -24.80 -16.68 -6.71
CA ASN A 4 -24.22 -17.12 -7.98
C ASN A 4 -24.94 -16.55 -9.23
N ARG A 5 -26.15 -16.01 -9.08
CA ARG A 5 -26.89 -15.36 -10.16
C ARG A 5 -26.61 -13.85 -10.26
N TYR A 6 -25.84 -13.31 -9.33
CA TYR A 6 -25.53 -11.90 -9.22
C TYR A 6 -24.03 -11.68 -9.42
N LYS A 7 -23.66 -10.49 -9.91
CA LYS A 7 -22.27 -10.05 -9.99
C LYS A 7 -21.79 -9.50 -8.64
N ALA A 8 -22.09 -10.22 -7.55
CA ALA A 8 -21.73 -9.83 -6.19
C ALA A 8 -20.51 -10.64 -5.72
N SER A 9 -19.45 -9.95 -5.31
CA SER A 9 -18.27 -10.60 -4.71
C SER A 9 -18.33 -10.54 -3.19
N LYS A 10 -17.89 -11.62 -2.52
CA LYS A 10 -17.73 -11.64 -1.06
C LYS A 10 -16.59 -10.71 -0.60
N GLN A 11 -15.49 -10.70 -1.35
CA GLN A 11 -14.25 -10.02 -0.99
C GLN A 11 -13.50 -9.53 -2.23
N ALA A 12 -12.38 -8.84 -2.03
CA ALA A 12 -11.49 -8.48 -3.14
C ALA A 12 -11.02 -9.73 -3.90
N ASP A 13 -11.19 -9.71 -5.22
CA ASP A 13 -10.74 -10.74 -6.16
C ASP A 13 -9.86 -10.06 -7.22
N VAL A 14 -10.46 -9.47 -8.27
CA VAL A 14 -9.71 -8.64 -9.25
C VAL A 14 -8.95 -7.50 -8.58
N LEU A 15 -9.54 -6.89 -7.54
CA LEU A 15 -8.86 -5.84 -6.76
C LEU A 15 -7.60 -6.35 -6.05
N MET A 16 -7.49 -7.66 -5.77
CA MET A 16 -6.30 -8.25 -5.18
C MET A 16 -5.10 -8.16 -6.13
N MET A 17 -5.32 -8.17 -7.45
CA MET A 17 -4.22 -8.00 -8.41
C MET A 17 -3.57 -6.63 -8.28
N PHE A 18 -4.36 -5.57 -8.13
CA PHE A 18 -3.87 -4.19 -7.93
C PHE A 18 -3.26 -3.95 -6.54
N TYR A 19 -3.52 -4.85 -5.60
CA TYR A 19 -2.85 -4.88 -4.29
C TYR A 19 -1.48 -5.58 -4.39
N LEU A 20 -1.39 -6.69 -5.13
CA LEU A 20 -0.18 -7.51 -5.21
C LEU A 20 0.88 -6.98 -6.18
N PHE A 21 0.45 -6.32 -7.25
CA PHE A 21 1.33 -5.92 -8.35
C PHE A 21 1.21 -4.42 -8.60
N SER A 22 2.33 -3.80 -8.95
CA SER A 22 2.36 -2.45 -9.52
C SER A 22 1.69 -2.43 -10.90
N ALA A 23 1.30 -1.24 -11.37
CA ALA A 23 0.70 -1.08 -12.69
C ALA A 23 1.66 -1.56 -13.81
N ASP A 24 2.95 -1.22 -13.70
CA ASP A 24 4.00 -1.66 -14.64
C ASP A 24 4.13 -3.19 -14.70
N GLU A 25 4.11 -3.85 -13.55
CA GLU A 25 4.18 -5.31 -13.46
C GLU A 25 2.94 -5.97 -14.07
N LEU A 26 1.75 -5.41 -13.86
CA LEU A 26 0.53 -5.90 -14.48
C LEU A 26 0.57 -5.75 -16.00
N LEU A 27 0.93 -4.57 -16.52
CA LEU A 27 1.04 -4.35 -17.96
C LEU A 27 2.01 -5.35 -18.60
N THR A 28 3.19 -5.53 -18.00
CA THR A 28 4.19 -6.52 -18.43
C THR A 28 3.65 -7.95 -18.38
N LEU A 29 2.91 -8.31 -17.33
CA LEU A 29 2.34 -9.64 -17.17
C LEU A 29 1.27 -9.93 -18.24
N PHE A 30 0.37 -8.97 -18.50
CA PHE A 30 -0.68 -9.13 -19.52
C PHE A 30 -0.08 -9.20 -20.94
N GLU A 31 0.95 -8.39 -21.23
CA GLU A 31 1.71 -8.46 -22.48
C GLU A 31 2.33 -9.85 -22.68
N HIS A 32 3.02 -10.37 -21.66
CA HIS A 32 3.62 -11.72 -21.70
C HIS A 32 2.59 -12.83 -21.89
N LEU A 33 1.37 -12.66 -21.35
CA LEU A 33 0.28 -13.61 -21.51
C LEU A 33 -0.48 -13.45 -22.84
N GLY A 34 -0.18 -12.41 -23.63
CA GLY A 34 -0.84 -12.15 -24.91
C GLY A 34 -2.25 -11.57 -24.79
N TYR A 35 -2.59 -10.97 -23.66
CA TYR A 35 -3.89 -10.34 -23.43
C TYR A 35 -3.80 -8.81 -23.59
N PRO A 36 -4.72 -8.18 -24.34
CA PRO A 36 -4.77 -6.72 -24.39
C PRO A 36 -5.16 -6.17 -23.02
N PHE A 37 -4.28 -5.34 -22.46
CA PHE A 37 -4.52 -4.64 -21.21
C PHE A 37 -3.91 -3.24 -21.29
N SER A 38 -4.75 -2.21 -21.24
CA SER A 38 -4.31 -0.82 -21.25
C SER A 38 -4.33 -0.21 -19.84
N PRO A 39 -3.48 0.79 -19.55
CA PRO A 39 -3.44 1.44 -18.24
C PRO A 39 -4.79 1.99 -17.78
N GLU A 40 -5.62 2.46 -18.70
CA GLU A 40 -6.96 3.01 -18.42
C GLU A 40 -7.94 1.96 -17.88
N GLN A 41 -7.70 0.67 -18.16
CA GLN A 41 -8.54 -0.40 -17.65
C GLN A 41 -8.34 -0.64 -16.14
N ILE A 42 -7.23 -0.20 -15.54
CA ILE A 42 -6.99 -0.30 -14.10
C ILE A 42 -8.07 0.46 -13.31
N PRO A 43 -8.23 1.80 -13.46
CA PRO A 43 -9.25 2.54 -12.71
C PRO A 43 -10.68 2.10 -13.06
N GLU A 44 -10.95 1.66 -14.29
CA GLU A 44 -12.25 1.12 -14.68
C GLU A 44 -12.60 -0.17 -13.91
N ASN A 45 -11.66 -1.12 -13.83
CA ASN A 45 -11.84 -2.34 -13.06
C ASN A 45 -11.98 -2.02 -11.57
N ILE A 46 -11.17 -1.10 -11.04
CA ILE A 46 -11.26 -0.67 -9.64
C ILE A 46 -12.68 -0.19 -9.34
N GLN A 47 -13.18 0.79 -10.10
CA GLN A 47 -14.53 1.33 -9.88
C GLN A 47 -15.61 0.25 -10.01
N TYR A 48 -15.51 -0.60 -11.03
CA TYR A 48 -16.49 -1.66 -11.27
C TYR A 48 -16.60 -2.63 -10.09
N TYR A 49 -15.48 -3.08 -9.53
CA TYR A 49 -15.47 -4.06 -8.43
C TYR A 49 -15.71 -3.43 -7.05
N LEU A 50 -15.40 -2.14 -6.86
CA LEU A 50 -15.74 -1.40 -5.63
C LEU A 50 -17.25 -1.34 -5.38
N GLU A 51 -18.06 -1.22 -6.44
CA GLU A 51 -19.52 -1.17 -6.35
C GLU A 51 -20.17 -2.54 -6.12
N ARG A 52 -19.41 -3.62 -6.29
CA ARG A 52 -19.93 -4.99 -6.40
C ARG A 52 -19.41 -5.93 -5.31
N THR A 53 -18.66 -5.40 -4.34
CA THR A 53 -18.11 -6.19 -3.23
C THR A 53 -18.92 -5.96 -1.96
N SER A 54 -19.42 -7.04 -1.35
CA SER A 54 -20.26 -6.97 -0.15
C SER A 54 -19.48 -6.84 1.16
N HIS A 55 -18.15 -6.95 1.11
CA HIS A 55 -17.25 -6.90 2.27
C HIS A 55 -17.55 -7.97 3.34
N GLY A 56 -17.98 -9.17 2.93
CA GLY A 56 -18.21 -10.31 3.83
C GLY A 56 -16.94 -10.95 4.39
N SER A 57 -15.82 -10.21 4.39
CA SER A 57 -14.52 -10.60 4.90
C SER A 57 -13.76 -9.34 5.31
N THR A 58 -13.16 -9.35 6.50
CA THR A 58 -12.34 -8.23 7.02
C THR A 58 -11.15 -7.91 6.14
N LEU A 59 -10.57 -8.93 5.48
CA LEU A 59 -9.47 -8.77 4.52
C LEU A 59 -9.89 -7.98 3.27
N SER A 60 -11.17 -8.03 2.88
CA SER A 60 -11.67 -7.26 1.75
C SER A 60 -11.48 -5.76 1.98
N THR A 61 -11.77 -5.29 3.19
CA THR A 61 -11.66 -3.87 3.55
C THR A 61 -10.21 -3.38 3.48
N VAL A 62 -9.24 -4.23 3.87
CA VAL A 62 -7.81 -3.94 3.75
C VAL A 62 -7.41 -3.72 2.30
N VAL A 63 -7.78 -4.66 1.41
CA VAL A 63 -7.46 -4.56 -0.02
C VAL A 63 -8.13 -3.35 -0.66
N HIS A 64 -9.39 -3.06 -0.32
CA HIS A 64 -10.08 -1.88 -0.84
C HIS A 64 -9.42 -0.57 -0.36
N SER A 65 -8.99 -0.53 0.91
CA SER A 65 -8.23 0.60 1.43
C SER A 65 -6.94 0.82 0.65
N TRP A 66 -6.20 -0.25 0.34
CA TRP A 66 -4.97 -0.17 -0.44
C TRP A 66 -5.21 0.39 -1.84
N VAL A 67 -6.13 -0.22 -2.59
CA VAL A 67 -6.43 0.17 -3.96
C VAL A 67 -6.91 1.62 -4.04
N LEU A 68 -7.73 2.04 -3.07
CA LEU A 68 -8.22 3.42 -3.01
C LEU A 68 -7.14 4.43 -2.58
N SER A 69 -6.00 4.02 -2.01
CA SER A 69 -4.98 4.97 -1.54
C SER A 69 -4.41 5.86 -2.66
N ARG A 70 -4.46 5.38 -3.91
CA ARG A 70 -3.98 6.10 -5.10
C ARG A 70 -5.07 6.97 -5.74
N MET A 71 -6.35 6.62 -5.58
CA MET A 71 -7.48 7.25 -6.27
C MET A 71 -8.37 8.13 -5.35
N ASP A 72 -8.63 7.68 -4.12
CA ASP A 72 -9.46 8.37 -3.12
C ASP A 72 -8.92 8.08 -1.71
N ARG A 73 -7.98 8.93 -1.30
CA ARG A 73 -7.27 8.81 -0.02
C ARG A 73 -8.17 8.95 1.19
N ARG A 74 -9.23 9.75 1.09
CA ARG A 74 -10.19 9.91 2.20
C ARG A 74 -10.95 8.62 2.42
N ARG A 75 -11.43 7.99 1.35
CA ARG A 75 -12.11 6.68 1.43
C ARG A 75 -11.15 5.57 1.83
N SER A 76 -9.91 5.59 1.34
CA SER A 76 -8.84 4.69 1.77
C SER A 76 -8.62 4.75 3.28
N TRP A 77 -8.46 5.95 3.84
CA TRP A 77 -8.30 6.18 5.29
C TRP A 77 -9.52 5.70 6.10
N HIS A 78 -10.73 5.99 5.61
CA HIS A 78 -11.94 5.51 6.26
C HIS A 78 -12.00 3.97 6.33
N LEU A 79 -11.70 3.28 5.23
CA LEU A 79 -11.65 1.82 5.20
C LEU A 79 -10.51 1.26 6.06
N PHE A 80 -9.36 1.92 6.08
CA PHE A 80 -8.26 1.57 6.98
C PHE A 80 -8.71 1.58 8.45
N ASN A 81 -9.36 2.65 8.91
CA ASN A 81 -9.87 2.73 10.28
C ASN A 81 -10.90 1.65 10.58
N LYS A 82 -11.81 1.37 9.63
CA LYS A 82 -12.76 0.26 9.77
C LYS A 82 -12.05 -1.09 9.92
N SER A 83 -10.97 -1.34 9.18
CA SER A 83 -10.16 -2.55 9.35
C SER A 83 -9.42 -2.56 10.70
N LEU A 84 -8.88 -1.43 11.13
CA LEU A 84 -8.16 -1.29 12.40
C LEU A 84 -9.06 -1.53 13.62
N GLU A 85 -10.29 -1.05 13.57
CA GLU A 85 -11.28 -1.17 14.65
C GLU A 85 -12.07 -2.48 14.60
N SER A 86 -11.86 -3.33 13.58
CA SER A 86 -12.73 -4.47 13.28
C SER A 86 -12.93 -5.42 14.44
N ASP A 87 -11.86 -5.82 15.13
CA ASP A 87 -11.95 -6.72 16.28
C ASP A 87 -12.28 -5.99 17.58
N LEU A 88 -11.88 -4.72 17.71
CA LEU A 88 -12.17 -3.93 18.92
C LEU A 88 -13.65 -3.62 19.06
N ALA A 89 -14.34 -3.40 17.93
CA ALA A 89 -15.76 -3.06 17.88
C ALA A 89 -16.64 -4.21 17.37
N ASP A 90 -16.08 -5.42 17.18
CA ASP A 90 -16.76 -6.61 16.62
C ASP A 90 -17.60 -6.27 15.37
N ILE A 91 -16.98 -5.58 14.40
CA ILE A 91 -17.67 -5.02 13.22
C ILE A 91 -18.32 -6.10 12.34
N GLN A 92 -17.78 -7.32 12.35
CA GLN A 92 -18.36 -8.46 11.62
C GLN A 92 -19.56 -9.07 12.34
N GLY A 93 -19.73 -8.79 13.63
CA GLY A 93 -20.86 -9.24 14.44
C GLY A 93 -20.75 -10.70 14.88
N GLY A 94 -20.20 -10.92 16.07
CA GLY A 94 -20.20 -12.21 16.77
C GLY A 94 -19.01 -13.12 16.46
N THR A 95 -18.11 -12.72 15.55
CA THR A 95 -16.96 -13.54 15.14
C THR A 95 -15.71 -13.30 15.99
N THR A 96 -15.54 -12.11 16.58
CA THR A 96 -14.35 -11.82 17.40
C THR A 96 -14.22 -12.74 18.64
N PRO A 97 -15.31 -13.14 19.34
CA PRO A 97 -15.23 -14.15 20.40
C PRO A 97 -14.70 -15.51 19.94
N GLU A 98 -14.81 -15.84 18.64
CA GLU A 98 -14.28 -17.07 18.05
C GLU A 98 -12.79 -16.96 17.72
N GLY A 99 -12.24 -15.75 17.66
CA GLY A 99 -10.83 -15.46 17.44
C GLY A 99 -10.59 -14.09 16.80
N ILE A 100 -9.39 -13.55 16.98
CA ILE A 100 -8.98 -12.32 16.30
C ILE A 100 -8.76 -12.57 14.80
N HIS A 101 -9.11 -11.60 13.97
CA HIS A 101 -8.90 -11.65 12.53
C HIS A 101 -7.47 -11.27 12.19
N ALA A 102 -6.52 -12.16 12.51
CA ALA A 102 -5.08 -11.91 12.39
C ALA A 102 -4.66 -11.41 11.00
N GLY A 103 -5.28 -11.90 9.92
CA GLY A 103 -5.00 -11.43 8.56
C GLY A 103 -5.38 -9.95 8.34
N ALA A 104 -6.51 -9.51 8.90
CA ALA A 104 -6.90 -8.10 8.84
C ALA A 104 -5.99 -7.22 9.71
N MET A 105 -5.63 -7.70 10.90
CA MET A 105 -4.73 -6.98 11.82
C MET A 105 -3.31 -6.85 11.25
N ALA A 106 -2.80 -7.89 10.59
CA ALA A 106 -1.52 -7.80 9.87
C ALA A 106 -1.65 -6.85 8.66
N GLY A 107 -2.77 -6.92 7.94
CA GLY A 107 -3.05 -6.06 6.80
C GLY A 107 -3.10 -4.56 7.13
N THR A 108 -3.54 -4.18 8.33
CA THR A 108 -3.53 -2.76 8.74
C THR A 108 -2.11 -2.25 9.00
N ILE A 109 -1.23 -3.10 9.54
CA ILE A 109 0.20 -2.77 9.68
C ILE A 109 0.84 -2.59 8.30
N ASP A 110 0.54 -3.51 7.38
CA ASP A 110 1.04 -3.47 6.00
C ASP A 110 0.55 -2.23 5.23
N LEU A 111 -0.73 -1.85 5.37
CA LEU A 111 -1.25 -0.60 4.81
C LEU A 111 -0.45 0.63 5.28
N VAL A 112 -0.12 0.70 6.56
CA VAL A 112 0.64 1.85 7.09
C VAL A 112 2.09 1.83 6.61
N GLN A 113 2.75 0.67 6.60
CA GLN A 113 4.18 0.56 6.31
C GLN A 113 4.51 0.45 4.82
N GLY A 114 3.64 -0.18 4.03
CA GLY A 114 3.79 -0.40 2.60
C GLY A 114 3.02 0.60 1.76
N CYS A 115 1.69 0.69 1.98
CA CYS A 115 0.80 1.48 1.11
C CYS A 115 1.08 2.97 1.18
N TYR A 116 0.91 3.58 2.36
CA TYR A 116 1.01 5.05 2.50
C TYR A 116 2.44 5.58 2.37
N THR A 117 3.44 4.70 2.50
CA THR A 117 4.84 5.04 2.26
C THR A 117 5.24 4.85 0.79
N GLY A 118 4.42 4.15 0.00
CA GLY A 118 4.77 3.70 -1.35
C GLY A 118 6.05 2.87 -1.37
N LEU A 119 6.24 2.01 -0.35
CA LEU A 119 7.46 1.23 -0.18
C LEU A 119 7.48 0.04 -1.15
N GLU A 120 8.48 0.01 -2.04
CA GLU A 120 8.68 -1.06 -3.00
C GLU A 120 10.13 -1.55 -3.01
N MET A 121 10.30 -2.86 -3.20
CA MET A 121 11.60 -3.51 -3.30
C MET A 121 11.77 -4.08 -4.70
N ARG A 122 12.46 -3.34 -5.58
CA ARG A 122 12.69 -3.75 -6.98
C ARG A 122 14.12 -3.44 -7.40
N ALA A 123 14.67 -4.24 -8.30
CA ALA A 123 15.98 -4.02 -8.93
C ALA A 123 17.11 -3.63 -7.93
N ASN A 124 17.23 -4.35 -6.80
CA ASN A 124 18.24 -4.10 -5.77
C ASN A 124 18.14 -2.74 -5.04
N ASN A 125 17.00 -2.06 -5.15
CA ASN A 125 16.75 -0.72 -4.64
C ASN A 125 15.53 -0.71 -3.70
N LEU A 126 15.55 0.18 -2.70
CA LEU A 126 14.43 0.43 -1.81
C LEU A 126 13.74 1.73 -2.23
N HIS A 127 12.60 1.62 -2.91
CA HIS A 127 11.84 2.76 -3.39
C HIS A 127 10.82 3.20 -2.36
N PHE A 128 10.63 4.52 -2.25
CA PHE A 128 9.56 5.16 -1.50
C PHE A 128 8.82 6.14 -2.42
N ASN A 129 7.50 6.20 -2.31
CA ASN A 129 6.67 7.24 -2.91
C ASN A 129 5.56 7.65 -1.93
N PRO A 130 5.92 8.26 -0.78
CA PRO A 130 5.00 8.42 0.32
C PRO A 130 3.90 9.42 -0.01
N VAL A 131 2.67 9.05 0.33
CA VAL A 131 1.52 9.94 0.40
C VAL A 131 0.72 9.58 1.63
N LEU A 132 1.02 10.25 2.74
CA LEU A 132 0.28 10.05 3.97
C LEU A 132 -1.12 10.66 3.87
N PRO A 133 -2.16 10.01 4.44
CA PRO A 133 -3.45 10.64 4.67
C PRO A 133 -3.32 11.90 5.53
N ASP A 134 -4.17 12.91 5.33
CA ASP A 134 -4.14 14.19 6.06
C ASP A 134 -4.18 14.02 7.59
N GLN A 135 -4.82 12.93 8.06
CA GLN A 135 -4.98 12.58 9.47
C GLN A 135 -3.70 11.99 10.08
N LEU A 136 -2.76 11.51 9.27
CA LEU A 136 -1.50 10.89 9.71
C LEU A 136 -0.33 11.85 9.49
N HIS A 137 -0.14 12.77 10.45
CA HIS A 137 0.87 13.82 10.34
C HIS A 137 2.33 13.34 10.29
N ARG A 138 2.61 12.20 10.94
CA ARG A 138 3.95 11.60 11.01
C ARG A 138 3.84 10.10 11.18
N LEU A 139 4.64 9.37 10.42
CA LEU A 139 4.84 7.93 10.55
C LEU A 139 6.31 7.64 10.83
N LYS A 140 6.58 6.82 11.84
CA LYS A 140 7.93 6.35 12.16
C LYS A 140 7.91 4.86 12.47
N PHE A 141 8.74 4.10 11.79
CA PHE A 141 8.87 2.66 12.02
C PHE A 141 10.29 2.17 11.76
N GLN A 142 10.55 0.92 12.16
CA GLN A 142 11.80 0.24 11.88
C GLN A 142 11.56 -0.93 10.94
N MET A 143 12.49 -1.15 10.02
CA MET A 143 12.45 -2.30 9.12
C MET A 143 13.85 -2.87 8.90
N ARG A 144 13.90 -4.09 8.37
CA ARG A 144 15.14 -4.73 7.94
C ARG A 144 15.14 -4.87 6.43
N TYR A 145 16.20 -4.41 5.80
CA TYR A 145 16.42 -4.57 4.37
C TYR A 145 17.90 -4.86 4.12
N ARG A 146 18.20 -6.00 3.47
CA ARG A 146 19.59 -6.39 3.14
C ARG A 146 20.57 -6.28 4.30
N ARG A 147 20.17 -6.78 5.48
CA ARG A 147 20.92 -6.72 6.75
C ARG A 147 21.03 -5.33 7.39
N HIS A 148 20.60 -4.26 6.74
CA HIS A 148 20.42 -2.97 7.42
C HIS A 148 19.26 -3.05 8.40
N LYS A 149 19.42 -2.42 9.57
CA LYS A 149 18.31 -2.00 10.43
C LYS A 149 18.02 -0.53 10.13
N LEU A 150 16.91 -0.27 9.46
CA LEU A 150 16.51 1.05 9.04
C LEU A 150 15.48 1.63 10.01
N THR A 151 15.60 2.92 10.29
CA THR A 151 14.53 3.74 10.86
C THR A 151 14.01 4.64 9.75
N VAL A 152 12.74 4.48 9.41
CA VAL A 152 12.04 5.28 8.40
C VAL A 152 11.14 6.26 9.14
N GLU A 153 11.23 7.53 8.77
CA GLU A 153 10.41 8.60 9.31
C GLU A 153 9.87 9.46 8.18
N ILE A 154 8.56 9.63 8.14
CA ILE A 154 7.84 10.30 7.05
C ILE A 154 6.84 11.28 7.67
N ASN A 155 6.78 12.49 7.12
CA ASN A 155 5.67 13.42 7.31
C ASN A 155 5.23 13.97 5.93
N HIS A 156 4.46 15.05 5.86
CA HIS A 156 3.99 15.63 4.59
C HIS A 156 5.05 16.46 3.83
N ASP A 157 6.27 16.58 4.36
CA ASP A 157 7.35 17.42 3.82
C ASP A 157 8.66 16.66 3.60
N LEU A 158 8.88 15.57 4.34
CA LEU A 158 10.16 14.90 4.46
C LEU A 158 9.99 13.39 4.56
N LEU A 159 10.80 12.67 3.78
CA LEU A 159 11.16 11.29 4.02
C LEU A 159 12.59 11.26 4.56
N LYS A 160 12.78 10.65 5.72
CA LYS A 160 14.08 10.44 6.35
C LYS A 160 14.31 8.95 6.57
N VAL A 161 15.47 8.47 6.12
CA VAL A 161 15.89 7.08 6.35
C VAL A 161 17.26 7.06 7.00
N THR A 162 17.33 6.41 8.16
CA THR A 162 18.56 6.24 8.93
C THR A 162 18.92 4.76 9.02
N SER A 163 20.16 4.40 8.69
CA SER A 163 20.68 3.06 8.94
C SER A 163 21.40 3.02 10.29
N ALA A 164 21.19 1.96 11.06
CA ALA A 164 22.10 1.63 12.16
C ALA A 164 23.51 1.33 11.62
N SER A 165 24.53 1.50 12.49
CA SER A 165 25.93 1.26 12.15
C SER A 165 26.26 -0.23 12.22
N PHE A 166 26.69 -0.79 11.08
CA PHE A 166 27.09 -2.19 10.92
C PHE A 166 28.20 -2.28 9.86
N ASN A 167 28.95 -3.38 9.84
CA ASN A 167 29.94 -3.65 8.80
C ASN A 167 29.28 -4.34 7.58
N ILE A 168 28.55 -3.57 6.77
CA ILE A 168 27.82 -4.04 5.57
C ILE A 168 27.97 -3.03 4.43
N SER A 169 27.76 -3.47 3.18
CA SER A 169 27.81 -2.56 2.03
C SER A 169 26.64 -1.57 2.04
N PRO A 170 26.80 -0.36 1.46
CA PRO A 170 25.69 0.57 1.27
C PRO A 170 24.52 -0.04 0.51
N ILE A 171 23.33 0.51 0.74
CA ILE A 171 22.12 0.21 -0.04
C ILE A 171 21.65 1.45 -0.78
N THR A 172 20.97 1.25 -1.90
CA THR A 172 20.37 2.34 -2.66
C THR A 172 18.92 2.55 -2.20
N ILE A 173 18.55 3.81 -2.01
CA ILE A 173 17.21 4.24 -1.66
C ILE A 173 16.76 5.29 -2.67
N SER A 174 15.51 5.21 -3.10
CA SER A 174 14.96 6.15 -4.08
C SER A 174 13.66 6.78 -3.62
N TYR A 175 13.48 8.04 -3.97
CA TYR A 175 12.21 8.75 -3.92
C TYR A 175 11.94 9.34 -5.31
N ARG A 176 10.90 8.83 -5.98
CA ARG A 176 10.63 9.16 -7.41
C ARG A 176 11.90 8.95 -8.25
N ALA A 177 12.34 9.95 -9.00
CA ALA A 177 13.56 9.91 -9.81
C ALA A 177 14.85 10.17 -9.01
N GLU A 178 14.76 10.62 -7.75
CA GLU A 178 15.94 10.85 -6.92
C GLU A 178 16.45 9.54 -6.33
N VAL A 179 17.73 9.24 -6.56
CA VAL A 179 18.40 8.02 -6.09
C VAL A 179 19.59 8.40 -5.23
N ARG A 180 19.71 7.80 -4.04
CA ARG A 180 20.83 8.05 -3.12
C ARG A 180 21.30 6.76 -2.45
N ASP A 181 22.61 6.63 -2.27
CA ASP A 181 23.17 5.55 -1.49
C ASP A 181 23.20 5.88 0.01
N LEU A 182 22.77 4.92 0.82
CA LEU A 182 22.78 4.97 2.27
C LEU A 182 23.85 4.03 2.80
N ALA A 183 24.94 4.62 3.28
CA ALA A 183 25.96 3.90 4.02
C ALA A 183 25.45 3.44 5.41
N PRO A 184 26.01 2.36 6.00
CA PRO A 184 25.71 1.99 7.37
C PRO A 184 26.02 3.13 8.35
N GLY A 185 25.17 3.34 9.35
CA GLY A 185 25.27 4.50 10.26
C GLY A 185 24.84 5.84 9.64
N GLY A 186 24.63 5.89 8.33
CA GLY A 186 24.24 7.08 7.60
C GLY A 186 22.78 7.46 7.79
N THR A 187 22.45 8.64 7.30
CA THR A 187 21.08 9.16 7.18
C THR A 187 20.94 9.90 5.86
N ILE A 188 19.83 9.66 5.18
CA ILE A 188 19.44 10.41 3.98
C ILE A 188 18.05 11.01 4.19
N GLU A 189 17.81 12.13 3.52
CA GLU A 189 16.58 12.91 3.60
C GLU A 189 16.15 13.35 2.19
N PHE A 190 14.87 13.15 1.88
CA PHE A 190 14.23 13.62 0.66
C PHE A 190 13.14 14.60 1.01
N ARG A 191 13.15 15.78 0.36
CA ARG A 191 12.03 16.71 0.46
C ARG A 191 10.91 16.21 -0.43
N LEU A 192 9.74 16.02 0.16
CA LEU A 192 8.59 15.49 -0.55
C LEU A 192 7.90 16.60 -1.35
N LEU A 193 7.54 16.27 -2.58
CA LEU A 193 6.67 17.11 -3.39
C LEU A 193 5.25 17.04 -2.84
N LYS A 194 4.59 18.20 -2.80
CA LYS A 194 3.21 18.30 -2.38
C LYS A 194 2.31 17.53 -3.35
N PRO A 195 1.19 16.94 -2.90
CA PRO A 195 0.31 16.17 -3.79
C PRO A 195 -0.09 16.91 -5.07
N GLU A 196 -0.33 18.21 -4.99
CA GLU A 196 -0.66 19.10 -6.11
C GLU A 196 0.50 19.35 -7.09
N GLU A 197 1.74 19.08 -6.68
CA GLU A 197 2.97 19.23 -7.49
C GLU A 197 3.37 17.90 -8.17
N ARG A 198 2.61 16.82 -7.96
CA ARG A 198 2.89 15.51 -8.56
C ARG A 198 2.16 15.37 -9.88
N ASP A 199 2.88 14.94 -10.92
CA ASP A 199 2.25 14.57 -12.19
C ASP A 199 1.24 13.43 -11.98
N ARG A 200 0.14 13.47 -12.75
CA ARG A 200 -0.93 12.48 -12.63
C ARG A 200 -0.46 11.05 -12.94
N ASP A 201 0.51 10.92 -13.83
CA ASP A 201 1.01 9.62 -14.31
C ASP A 201 1.96 8.93 -13.31
N GLU A 202 2.47 9.63 -12.30
CA GLU A 202 3.34 9.06 -11.27
C GLU A 202 2.58 8.51 -10.05
N ASN A 203 1.24 8.53 -10.09
CA ASN A 203 0.36 8.04 -9.03
C ASN A 203 -0.32 6.70 -9.34
N ILE A 204 -0.06 6.10 -10.50
CA ILE A 204 -0.65 4.82 -10.94
C ILE A 204 0.25 3.66 -10.52
#